data_AF-A0A4Y6PT58-F1
#
_entry.id   AF-A0A4Y6PT58-F1
#
_cell.length_a   1.000
_cell.length_b   1.000
_cell.length_c   1.000
_cell.angle_alpha   90.00
_cell.angle_beta   90.00
_cell.angle_gamma   90.00
#
_symmetry.space_group_name_H-M   'P 1'
#
loop_
_entity.id
_entity.type
_entity.pdbx_description
1 polymer ?
#
loop_
_entity_poly.entity_id
_entity_poly.type
_entity_poly.pdbx_seq_one_letter_code
_entity_poly.pdbx_strand_id
1 'polypeptide(L)'
;MSGFADIDLNVLRGWREEFDAELREDHLLPPLARLVRLDGSQIETIHGPDVLVGRYHPQHGPVDVILRGLADHENYRLGAPHLHLSLGDDAVWRLRGVSPGATTAIDGRLLDHPGERRPIESGSELTVGQIRYRFETSGLSLDEWEGARTRLLNRAQGPSLFLCRRGGPCGPHILLNGAGTTLGRSFPDGPLLAGPSSWDGCSQPDWNLAGLYEDERKFISFEHARIGMADDQWQVSPLGARRKTFVNRLEVIDATSVSFGDEIALGSVIFYLHEPGDDVAPERKALEPPAVIDWQEGSTPILDEASEPSDSGRGRGGE
;
A
#
# COMPACT_ATOMS: atom_id res chain seq x y z
N MET A 1 13.41 -27.26 8.64
CA MET A 1 13.11 -27.56 7.23
C MET A 1 13.85 -26.53 6.39
N SER A 2 15.11 -26.82 6.03
CA SER A 2 15.57 -26.99 4.65
C SER A 2 15.10 -25.84 3.74
N GLY A 3 15.86 -24.75 3.55
CA GLY A 3 17.25 -24.78 3.09
C GLY A 3 17.33 -24.99 1.56
N PHE A 4 16.21 -24.97 0.85
CA PHE A 4 16.24 -24.59 -0.56
C PHE A 4 16.43 -23.07 -0.58
N ALA A 5 17.61 -22.62 -1.01
CA ALA A 5 17.77 -21.23 -1.40
C ALA A 5 16.67 -20.92 -2.42
N ASP A 6 15.92 -19.83 -2.22
CA ASP A 6 14.91 -19.38 -3.16
C ASP A 6 15.52 -19.38 -4.56
N ILE A 7 14.91 -20.15 -5.46
CA ILE A 7 15.36 -20.21 -6.84
C ILE A 7 15.10 -18.83 -7.43
N ASP A 8 16.17 -18.10 -7.73
CA ASP A 8 16.05 -16.81 -8.40
C ASP A 8 15.59 -17.03 -9.85
N LEU A 9 14.29 -16.85 -10.06
CA LEU A 9 13.65 -16.98 -11.38
C LEU A 9 14.22 -15.98 -12.38
N ASN A 10 14.78 -14.84 -11.93
CA ASN A 10 15.45 -13.89 -12.82
C ASN A 10 16.76 -14.51 -13.32
N VAL A 11 17.57 -15.10 -12.43
CA VAL A 11 18.79 -15.81 -12.84
C VAL A 11 18.49 -16.95 -13.81
N LEU A 12 17.44 -17.74 -13.55
CA LEU A 12 17.01 -18.80 -14.47
C LEU A 12 16.53 -18.28 -15.82
N ARG A 13 15.97 -17.07 -15.86
CA ARG A 13 15.61 -16.37 -17.11
C ARG A 13 16.81 -15.73 -17.80
N GLY A 14 18.01 -15.80 -17.23
CA GLY A 14 19.19 -15.10 -17.73
C GLY A 14 19.22 -13.61 -17.39
N TRP A 15 18.30 -13.13 -16.57
CA TRP A 15 18.30 -11.76 -16.03
C TRP A 15 19.32 -11.68 -14.90
N ARG A 16 20.31 -10.82 -15.08
CA ARG A 16 21.21 -10.37 -14.02
C ARG A 16 20.92 -8.90 -13.80
N GLU A 17 20.39 -8.57 -12.64
CA GLU A 17 20.08 -7.20 -12.25
C GLU A 17 21.03 -6.84 -11.12
N GLU A 18 21.83 -5.78 -11.29
CA GLU A 18 22.46 -5.12 -10.17
C GLU A 18 21.39 -4.24 -9.51
N PHE A 19 21.18 -4.43 -8.21
CA PHE A 19 20.19 -3.70 -7.45
C PHE A 19 20.78 -3.21 -6.13
N ASP A 20 20.24 -2.10 -5.66
CA ASP A 20 20.62 -1.54 -4.37
C ASP A 20 20.17 -2.48 -3.24
N ALA A 21 21.14 -2.95 -2.45
CA ALA A 21 20.90 -3.85 -1.34
C ALA A 21 20.13 -3.17 -0.20
N GLU A 22 20.22 -1.84 -0.07
CA GLU A 22 19.49 -1.06 0.94
C GLU A 22 17.98 -1.25 0.78
N LEU A 23 17.49 -1.47 -0.45
CA LEU A 23 16.08 -1.75 -0.71
C LEU A 23 15.56 -2.99 0.05
N ARG A 24 16.40 -3.89 0.55
CA ARG A 24 15.99 -5.06 1.34
C ARG A 24 16.27 -4.92 2.83
N GLU A 25 16.87 -3.81 3.26
CA GLU A 25 17.22 -3.63 4.65
C GLU A 25 15.99 -3.62 5.57
N ASP A 26 16.26 -4.02 6.81
CA ASP A 26 15.29 -3.95 7.87
C ASP A 26 14.92 -2.52 8.21
N HIS A 27 13.77 -2.36 8.86
CA HIS A 27 13.24 -1.06 9.22
C HIS A 27 14.12 -0.37 10.27
N LEU A 28 14.55 0.87 10.00
CA LEU A 28 15.40 1.64 10.94
C LEU A 28 14.62 2.24 12.11
N LEU A 29 13.32 2.53 11.96
CA LEU A 29 12.49 2.92 13.11
C LEU A 29 12.16 1.73 14.00
N PRO A 30 12.09 1.91 15.33
CA PRO A 30 11.55 0.90 16.22
C PRO A 30 10.06 0.63 15.93
N PRO A 31 9.57 -0.60 16.12
CA PRO A 31 8.16 -0.90 15.97
C PRO A 31 7.35 -0.35 17.15
N LEU A 32 6.20 0.26 16.87
CA LEU A 32 5.24 0.69 17.89
C LEU A 32 4.36 -0.46 18.38
N ALA A 33 4.03 -1.40 17.49
CA ALA A 33 3.21 -2.56 17.81
C ALA A 33 3.57 -3.77 16.92
N ARG A 34 2.93 -4.92 17.19
CA ARG A 34 3.08 -6.16 16.45
C ARG A 34 1.75 -6.90 16.36
N LEU A 35 1.56 -7.64 15.27
CA LEU A 35 0.52 -8.63 15.09
C LEU A 35 1.16 -10.01 15.09
N VAL A 36 0.93 -10.78 16.15
CA VAL A 36 1.46 -12.15 16.28
C VAL A 36 0.39 -13.13 15.83
N ARG A 37 0.63 -13.85 14.74
CA ARG A 37 -0.31 -14.84 14.21
C ARG A 37 -0.49 -15.98 15.22
N LEU A 38 -1.72 -16.36 15.55
CA LEU A 38 -2.01 -17.35 16.60
C LEU A 38 -1.88 -18.81 16.15
N ASP A 39 -2.06 -19.07 14.85
CA ASP A 39 -1.96 -20.38 14.21
C ASP A 39 -0.58 -20.65 13.57
N GLY A 40 0.39 -19.76 13.77
CA GLY A 40 1.73 -19.89 13.18
C GLY A 40 2.80 -19.08 13.92
N SER A 41 3.99 -19.00 13.32
CA SER A 41 5.12 -18.23 13.86
C SER A 41 5.30 -16.85 13.20
N GLN A 42 4.35 -16.44 12.36
CA GLN A 42 4.43 -15.19 11.61
C GLN A 42 4.18 -13.99 12.53
N ILE A 43 5.04 -12.97 12.43
CA ILE A 43 4.93 -11.72 13.17
C ILE A 43 4.99 -10.57 12.18
N GLU A 44 3.96 -9.74 12.15
CA GLU A 44 3.96 -8.49 11.40
C GLU A 44 4.25 -7.33 12.37
N THR A 45 5.35 -6.62 12.14
CA THR A 45 5.66 -5.42 12.93
C THR A 45 4.93 -4.20 12.37
N ILE A 46 4.57 -3.26 13.24
CA ILE A 46 3.94 -2.00 12.87
C ILE A 46 4.87 -0.88 13.32
N HIS A 47 5.35 -0.11 12.36
CA HIS A 47 6.31 0.98 12.58
C HIS A 47 5.68 2.36 12.45
N GLY A 48 4.44 2.48 11.98
CA GLY A 48 3.71 3.76 11.93
C GLY A 48 2.62 3.84 12.99
N PRO A 49 2.27 5.05 13.47
CA PRO A 49 1.14 5.24 14.38
C PRO A 49 -0.20 5.11 13.66
N ASP A 50 -0.23 5.28 12.34
CA ASP A 50 -1.41 5.16 11.50
C ASP A 50 -1.10 4.13 10.43
N VAL A 51 -1.86 3.03 10.32
CA VAL A 51 -1.59 1.97 9.33
C VAL A 51 -2.83 1.29 8.79
N LEU A 52 -2.81 1.04 7.49
CA LEU A 52 -3.75 0.18 6.79
C LEU A 52 -3.19 -1.23 6.69
N VAL A 53 -4.00 -2.19 7.05
CA VAL A 53 -3.65 -3.61 7.01
C VAL A 53 -4.59 -4.32 6.03
N GLY A 54 -4.04 -5.18 5.19
CA GLY A 54 -4.84 -5.96 4.25
C GLY A 54 -4.04 -6.43 3.06
N ARG A 55 -4.68 -6.44 1.89
CA ARG A 55 -4.02 -6.69 0.60
C ARG A 55 -4.05 -5.46 -0.28
N TYR A 56 -3.04 -5.31 -1.13
CA TYR A 56 -3.06 -4.35 -2.22
C TYR A 56 -4.15 -4.72 -3.24
N HIS A 57 -4.88 -3.71 -3.73
CA HIS A 57 -5.75 -3.86 -4.89
C HIS A 57 -5.67 -2.61 -5.78
N PRO A 58 -5.53 -2.74 -7.11
CA PRO A 58 -5.34 -1.57 -7.98
C PRO A 58 -6.44 -0.50 -7.90
N GLN A 59 -7.69 -0.89 -7.60
CA GLN A 59 -8.82 0.06 -7.48
C GLN A 59 -8.91 0.74 -6.11
N HIS A 60 -8.24 0.20 -5.09
CA HIS A 60 -8.36 0.69 -3.71
C HIS A 60 -7.03 1.20 -3.14
N GLY A 61 -5.94 1.02 -3.89
CA GLY A 61 -4.63 1.54 -3.55
C GLY A 61 -3.80 0.64 -2.64
N PRO A 62 -2.66 1.18 -2.18
CA PRO A 62 -1.70 0.49 -1.33
C PRO A 62 -2.16 0.41 0.13
N VAL A 63 -1.70 -0.63 0.81
CA VAL A 63 -1.79 -0.79 2.27
C VAL A 63 -0.39 -0.70 2.87
N ASP A 64 -0.29 -0.30 4.14
CA ASP A 64 1.00 -0.18 4.83
C ASP A 64 1.56 -1.53 5.27
N VAL A 65 0.67 -2.43 5.69
CA VAL A 65 1.01 -3.77 6.18
C VAL A 65 0.30 -4.81 5.32
N ILE A 66 1.08 -5.52 4.50
CA ILE A 66 0.63 -6.70 3.76
C ILE A 66 0.87 -7.92 4.67
N LEU A 67 -0.18 -8.68 4.95
CA LEU A 67 -0.08 -9.90 5.74
C LEU A 67 0.58 -11.01 4.92
N ARG A 68 1.74 -11.51 5.37
CA ARG A 68 2.52 -12.51 4.64
C ARG A 68 2.22 -13.93 5.12
N GLY A 69 2.61 -14.91 4.29
CA GLY A 69 2.51 -16.33 4.63
C GLY A 69 1.07 -16.85 4.73
N LEU A 70 0.13 -16.18 4.07
CA LEU A 70 -1.27 -16.59 4.01
C LEU A 70 -1.48 -17.62 2.92
N ALA A 71 -2.31 -18.63 3.20
CA ALA A 71 -2.82 -19.54 2.18
C ALA A 71 -3.76 -18.78 1.22
N ASP A 72 -3.95 -19.31 0.01
CA ASP A 72 -4.78 -18.66 -1.01
C ASP A 72 -6.21 -18.37 -0.51
N HIS A 73 -6.84 -19.34 0.15
CA HIS A 73 -8.18 -19.18 0.71
C HIS A 73 -8.26 -18.10 1.80
N GLU A 74 -7.19 -17.89 2.58
CA GLU A 74 -7.09 -16.82 3.57
C GLU A 74 -6.95 -15.46 2.87
N ASN A 75 -6.12 -15.37 1.82
CA ASN A 75 -5.95 -14.17 1.00
C ASN A 75 -7.25 -13.72 0.32
N TYR A 76 -8.11 -14.64 -0.07
CA TYR A 76 -9.43 -14.32 -0.66
C TYR A 76 -10.41 -13.73 0.35
N ARG A 77 -10.22 -13.99 1.65
CA ARG A 77 -11.06 -13.46 2.73
C ARG A 77 -10.52 -12.16 3.32
N LEU A 78 -9.33 -11.73 2.87
CA LEU A 78 -8.73 -10.47 3.27
C LEU A 78 -9.27 -9.32 2.43
N GLY A 79 -9.58 -8.21 3.11
CA GLY A 79 -10.09 -6.99 2.49
C GLY A 79 -8.97 -6.15 1.88
N ALA A 80 -9.33 -5.23 0.98
CA ALA A 80 -8.39 -4.36 0.29
C ALA A 80 -8.83 -2.89 0.32
N PRO A 81 -8.44 -2.08 1.32
CA PRO A 81 -7.82 -2.45 2.61
C PRO A 81 -8.79 -3.19 3.55
N HIS A 82 -8.29 -3.99 4.49
CA HIS A 82 -9.15 -4.76 5.41
C HIS A 82 -9.50 -3.97 6.68
N LEU A 83 -8.49 -3.50 7.40
CA LEU A 83 -8.65 -2.74 8.63
C LEU A 83 -7.67 -1.57 8.70
N HIS A 84 -7.96 -0.66 9.62
CA HIS A 84 -7.17 0.52 9.91
C HIS A 84 -6.83 0.52 11.40
N LEU A 85 -5.55 0.60 11.74
CA LEU A 85 -5.03 0.75 13.09
C LEU A 85 -4.48 2.16 13.25
N SER A 86 -4.85 2.84 14.32
CA SER A 86 -4.36 4.18 14.64
C SER A 86 -4.04 4.32 16.12
N LEU A 87 -2.85 4.79 16.45
CA LEU A 87 -2.42 5.23 17.77
C LEU A 87 -2.76 6.72 17.90
N GLY A 88 -3.69 7.06 18.81
CA GLY A 88 -4.03 8.45 19.08
C GLY A 88 -3.03 9.12 20.04
N ASP A 89 -3.13 10.45 20.15
CA ASP A 89 -2.34 11.28 21.08
C ASP A 89 -2.54 10.89 22.56
N ASP A 90 -3.65 10.21 22.86
CA ASP A 90 -3.93 9.62 24.17
C ASP A 90 -3.21 8.28 24.41
N ALA A 91 -2.28 7.90 23.52
CA ALA A 91 -1.56 6.63 23.51
C ALA A 91 -2.47 5.39 23.44
N VAL A 92 -3.72 5.55 22.97
CA VAL A 92 -4.65 4.44 22.81
C VAL A 92 -4.70 4.01 21.34
N TRP A 93 -4.39 2.73 21.11
CA TRP A 93 -4.59 2.09 19.82
C TRP A 93 -6.08 1.88 19.57
N ARG A 94 -6.51 2.22 18.36
CA ARG A 94 -7.87 2.02 17.88
C ARG A 94 -7.85 1.23 16.60
N LEU A 95 -8.81 0.33 16.47
CA LEU A 95 -9.03 -0.50 15.30
C LEU A 95 -10.36 -0.11 14.66
N ARG A 96 -10.36 0.01 13.33
CA ARG A 96 -11.54 0.20 12.50
C ARG A 96 -11.56 -0.83 11.38
N GLY A 97 -12.67 -1.55 11.24
CA GLY A 97 -12.94 -2.35 10.04
C GLY A 97 -13.17 -1.42 8.83
N VAL A 98 -12.46 -1.65 7.73
CA VAL A 98 -12.56 -0.82 6.51
C VAL A 98 -13.28 -1.54 5.38
N SER A 99 -13.24 -2.89 5.36
CA SER A 99 -13.93 -3.71 4.36
C SER A 99 -15.21 -4.32 4.95
N PRO A 100 -16.42 -3.85 4.58
CA PRO A 100 -17.67 -4.35 5.16
C PRO A 100 -17.96 -5.82 4.87
N GLY A 101 -17.47 -6.34 3.74
CA GLY A 101 -17.61 -7.76 3.38
C GLY A 101 -16.60 -8.70 4.05
N ALA A 102 -15.67 -8.17 4.83
CA ALA A 102 -14.59 -8.93 5.43
C ALA A 102 -14.71 -8.92 6.96
N THR A 103 -14.71 -10.11 7.57
CA THR A 103 -14.88 -10.27 9.01
C THR A 103 -13.75 -9.58 9.77
N THR A 104 -14.10 -8.59 10.59
CA THR A 104 -13.17 -7.95 11.55
C THR A 104 -13.75 -8.10 12.95
N ALA A 105 -12.97 -8.63 13.89
CA ALA A 105 -13.41 -8.81 15.28
C ALA A 105 -12.30 -8.49 16.27
N ILE A 106 -12.69 -8.05 17.48
CA ILE A 106 -11.80 -7.85 18.62
C ILE A 106 -12.34 -8.71 19.76
N ASP A 107 -11.53 -9.63 20.28
CA ASP A 107 -11.87 -10.54 21.38
C ASP A 107 -13.20 -11.29 21.12
N GLY A 108 -13.37 -11.76 19.88
CA GLY A 108 -14.56 -12.47 19.40
C GLY A 108 -15.78 -11.59 19.13
N ARG A 109 -15.72 -10.27 19.38
CA ARG A 109 -16.81 -9.33 19.08
C ARG A 109 -16.62 -8.69 17.72
N LEU A 110 -17.57 -8.90 16.82
CA LEU A 110 -17.55 -8.33 15.47
C LEU A 110 -17.62 -6.79 15.51
N LEU A 111 -17.00 -6.17 14.51
CA LEU A 111 -17.17 -4.76 14.18
C LEU A 111 -18.23 -4.64 13.10
N ASP A 112 -19.49 -4.54 13.51
CA ASP A 112 -20.64 -4.61 12.61
C ASP A 112 -20.93 -3.29 11.88
N HIS A 113 -20.32 -2.19 12.32
CA HIS A 113 -20.54 -0.87 11.74
C HIS A 113 -19.30 -0.36 11.00
N PRO A 114 -19.41 -0.14 9.67
CA PRO A 114 -18.37 0.55 8.91
C PRO A 114 -18.07 1.91 9.56
N GLY A 115 -16.82 2.17 9.88
CA GLY A 115 -16.42 3.42 10.54
C GLY A 115 -16.27 3.34 12.05
N GLU A 116 -16.81 2.31 12.71
CA GLU A 116 -16.64 2.13 14.15
C GLU A 116 -15.15 1.98 14.49
N ARG A 117 -14.66 2.84 15.39
CA ARG A 117 -13.33 2.75 15.97
C ARG A 117 -13.47 2.19 17.37
N ARG A 118 -12.89 1.01 17.62
CA ARG A 118 -12.82 0.43 18.96
C ARG A 118 -11.40 0.49 19.51
N PRO A 119 -11.21 0.82 20.79
CA PRO A 119 -9.90 0.70 21.41
C PRO A 119 -9.46 -0.77 21.42
N ILE A 120 -8.17 -1.00 21.28
CA ILE A 120 -7.54 -2.31 21.42
C ILE A 120 -6.37 -2.21 22.41
N GLU A 121 -6.17 -3.26 23.18
CA GLU A 121 -5.12 -3.32 24.20
C GLU A 121 -4.08 -4.37 23.82
N SER A 122 -2.88 -4.28 24.40
CA SER A 122 -1.88 -5.32 24.26
C SER A 122 -2.43 -6.64 24.83
N GLY A 123 -2.40 -7.70 24.02
CA GLY A 123 -2.99 -9.00 24.32
C GLY A 123 -4.35 -9.24 23.66
N SER A 124 -5.03 -8.20 23.13
CA SER A 124 -6.30 -8.37 22.41
C SER A 124 -6.14 -9.31 21.23
N GLU A 125 -7.13 -10.18 21.04
CA GLU A 125 -7.21 -11.05 19.89
C GLU A 125 -7.97 -10.36 18.75
N LEU A 126 -7.33 -10.28 17.59
CA LEU A 126 -7.90 -9.71 16.38
C LEU A 126 -8.25 -10.82 15.40
N THR A 127 -9.48 -10.81 14.90
CA THR A 127 -9.87 -11.59 13.73
C THR A 127 -9.81 -10.69 12.50
N VAL A 128 -9.05 -11.11 11.50
CA VAL A 128 -8.82 -10.40 10.23
C VAL A 128 -9.15 -11.35 9.09
N GLY A 129 -10.37 -11.28 8.58
CA GLY A 129 -10.94 -12.27 7.67
C GLY A 129 -11.14 -13.60 8.39
N GLN A 130 -10.34 -14.61 8.05
CA GLN A 130 -10.33 -15.91 8.74
C GLN A 130 -9.09 -16.11 9.63
N ILE A 131 -8.19 -15.13 9.67
CA ILE A 131 -6.91 -15.24 10.36
C ILE A 131 -7.03 -14.61 11.74
N ARG A 132 -6.39 -15.22 12.73
CA ARG A 132 -6.37 -14.71 14.11
C ARG A 132 -4.98 -14.23 14.49
N TYR A 133 -4.92 -13.02 15.01
CA TYR A 133 -3.71 -12.38 15.51
C TYR A 133 -3.88 -12.01 16.98
N ARG A 134 -2.79 -11.98 17.71
CA ARG A 134 -2.69 -11.24 18.98
C ARG A 134 -2.02 -9.90 18.71
N PHE A 135 -2.64 -8.82 19.16
CA PHE A 135 -2.07 -7.50 19.10
C PHE A 135 -1.12 -7.31 20.30
N GLU A 136 0.09 -6.80 20.06
CA GLU A 136 1.07 -6.54 21.11
C GLU A 136 1.66 -5.14 20.93
N THR A 137 1.58 -4.30 21.96
CA THR A 137 2.28 -3.00 21.96
C THR A 137 3.74 -3.18 22.33
N SER A 138 4.61 -2.33 21.80
CA SER A 138 6.06 -2.35 22.11
C SER A 138 6.40 -1.71 23.47
N GLY A 139 5.49 -0.88 24.00
CA GLY A 139 5.76 -0.01 25.15
C GLY A 139 6.49 1.30 24.82
N LEU A 140 6.87 1.51 23.55
CA LEU A 140 7.45 2.77 23.07
C LEU A 140 6.38 3.87 23.04
N SER A 141 6.71 5.06 23.56
CA SER A 141 5.83 6.23 23.46
C SER A 141 5.83 6.82 22.05
N LEU A 142 4.76 7.56 21.71
CA LEU A 142 4.66 8.26 20.43
C LEU A 142 5.78 9.29 20.27
N ASP A 143 6.06 10.09 21.30
CA ASP A 143 7.14 11.09 21.31
C ASP A 143 8.53 10.47 21.05
N GLU A 144 8.83 9.33 21.67
CA GLU A 144 10.10 8.62 21.44
C GLU A 144 10.22 8.13 20.00
N TRP A 145 9.12 7.64 19.44
CA TRP A 145 9.05 7.20 18.06
C TRP A 145 9.17 8.37 17.08
N GLU A 146 8.49 9.48 17.33
CA GLU A 146 8.59 10.71 16.53
C GLU A 146 10.03 11.24 16.54
N GLY A 147 10.67 11.27 17.71
CA GLY A 147 12.09 11.61 17.81
C GLY A 147 13.00 10.68 16.99
N ALA A 148 12.67 9.39 16.90
CA ALA A 148 13.39 8.45 16.03
C ALA A 148 13.11 8.71 14.54
N ARG A 149 11.86 9.00 14.18
CA ARG A 149 11.46 9.39 12.81
C ARG A 149 12.18 10.64 12.36
N THR A 150 12.18 11.71 13.16
CA THR A 150 12.88 12.96 12.84
C THR A 150 14.38 12.74 12.64
N ARG A 151 15.03 11.93 13.51
CA ARG A 151 16.44 11.57 13.34
C ARG A 151 16.72 10.79 12.04
N LEU A 152 15.78 9.93 11.62
CA LEU A 152 15.90 9.19 10.37
C LEU A 152 15.78 10.11 9.15
N LEU A 153 14.74 10.94 9.13
CA LEU A 153 14.44 11.83 8.02
C LEU A 153 15.55 12.88 7.81
N ASN A 154 16.09 13.42 8.90
CA ASN A 154 17.21 14.38 8.86
C ASN A 154 18.55 13.78 8.37
N ARG A 155 18.61 12.50 7.98
CA ARG A 155 19.79 11.94 7.29
C ARG A 155 19.85 12.36 5.82
N ALA A 156 18.72 12.73 5.23
CA ALA A 156 18.69 13.24 3.86
C ALA A 156 19.41 14.59 3.79
N GLN A 157 20.10 14.83 2.67
CA GLN A 157 20.83 16.08 2.42
C GLN A 157 20.04 17.07 1.56
N GLY A 158 18.83 16.68 1.12
CA GLY A 158 17.92 17.48 0.32
C GLY A 158 16.61 16.73 0.07
N PRO A 159 15.73 17.26 -0.80
CA PRO A 159 14.47 16.63 -1.19
C PRO A 159 14.65 15.16 -1.54
N SER A 160 13.93 14.27 -0.85
CA SER A 160 14.11 12.83 -0.94
C SER A 160 12.80 12.06 -0.84
N LEU A 161 12.75 10.92 -1.51
CA LEU A 161 11.69 9.92 -1.30
C LEU A 161 12.20 8.83 -0.36
N PHE A 162 11.62 8.73 0.83
CA PHE A 162 11.90 7.64 1.76
C PHE A 162 11.00 6.46 1.47
N LEU A 163 11.56 5.26 1.31
CA LEU A 163 10.77 4.04 1.21
C LEU A 163 9.97 3.83 2.51
N CYS A 164 8.68 3.58 2.40
CA CYS A 164 7.80 3.29 3.53
C CYS A 164 7.42 1.81 3.56
N ARG A 165 7.51 1.22 4.75
CA ARG A 165 7.07 -0.15 5.01
C ARG A 165 6.38 -0.20 6.36
N ARG A 166 5.32 -1.00 6.47
CA ARG A 166 4.68 -1.28 7.77
C ARG A 166 4.27 -0.01 8.54
N GLY A 167 3.95 1.05 7.80
CA GLY A 167 3.43 2.31 8.33
C GLY A 167 4.43 3.44 8.52
N GLY A 168 5.72 3.20 8.37
CA GLY A 168 6.74 4.21 8.62
C GLY A 168 7.79 4.28 7.51
N PRO A 169 8.54 5.39 7.42
CA PRO A 169 9.74 5.47 6.60
C PRO A 169 10.79 4.51 7.16
N CYS A 170 11.35 3.64 6.32
CA CYS A 170 12.21 2.54 6.76
C CYS A 170 13.70 2.83 6.62
N GLY A 171 14.14 3.73 5.73
CA GLY A 171 15.52 4.18 5.68
C GLY A 171 16.12 4.44 4.29
N PRO A 172 16.00 3.51 3.34
CA PRO A 172 16.43 3.74 1.97
C PRO A 172 15.70 4.96 1.43
N HIS A 173 16.46 5.92 0.93
CA HIS A 173 15.90 7.15 0.38
C HIS A 173 16.56 7.52 -0.93
N ILE A 174 15.75 8.12 -1.79
CA ILE A 174 16.12 8.51 -3.13
C ILE A 174 16.26 10.03 -3.14
N LEU A 175 17.49 10.53 -3.30
CA LEU A 175 17.75 11.96 -3.44
C LEU A 175 17.20 12.47 -4.78
N LEU A 176 16.41 13.53 -4.74
CA LEU A 176 15.81 14.18 -5.89
C LEU A 176 16.62 15.41 -6.30
N ASN A 177 16.80 15.62 -7.61
CA ASN A 177 17.62 16.71 -8.17
C ASN A 177 16.83 17.77 -8.94
N GLY A 178 15.49 17.68 -8.95
CA GLY A 178 14.58 18.60 -9.63
C GLY A 178 14.47 18.43 -11.16
N ALA A 179 15.50 17.91 -11.84
CA ALA A 179 15.49 17.68 -13.29
C ALA A 179 14.52 16.57 -13.75
N GLY A 180 14.06 15.76 -12.80
CA GLY A 180 13.22 14.61 -13.05
C GLY A 180 13.98 13.30 -12.80
N THR A 181 13.40 12.45 -11.98
CA THR A 181 13.90 11.15 -11.58
C THR A 181 12.86 10.09 -11.93
N THR A 182 13.25 9.15 -12.77
CA THR A 182 12.43 8.03 -13.22
C THR A 182 12.57 6.86 -12.27
N LEU A 183 11.44 6.39 -11.75
CA LEU A 183 11.35 5.28 -10.82
C LEU A 183 10.74 4.08 -11.52
N GLY A 184 11.33 2.91 -11.34
CA GLY A 184 10.78 1.69 -11.92
C GLY A 184 11.69 0.49 -11.72
N ARG A 185 11.56 -0.54 -12.55
CA ARG A 185 12.42 -1.74 -12.51
C ARG A 185 13.35 -1.75 -13.70
N SER A 186 14.55 -2.27 -13.52
CA SER A 186 15.52 -2.45 -14.60
C SER A 186 14.98 -3.27 -15.76
N PHE A 187 15.40 -2.90 -16.96
CA PHE A 187 15.31 -3.76 -18.13
C PHE A 187 16.52 -4.70 -18.15
N PRO A 188 16.38 -5.93 -18.67
CA PRO A 188 17.53 -6.82 -18.80
C PRO A 188 18.56 -6.26 -19.79
N ASP A 189 19.84 -6.30 -19.41
CA ASP A 189 20.92 -5.83 -20.27
C ASP A 189 21.24 -6.83 -21.40
N GLY A 190 21.23 -6.32 -22.63
CA GLY A 190 21.85 -6.96 -23.79
C GLY A 190 20.95 -7.85 -24.67
N PRO A 191 21.50 -8.34 -25.80
CA PRO A 191 20.79 -9.10 -26.84
C PRO A 191 20.48 -10.56 -26.45
N LEU A 192 20.79 -10.97 -25.21
CA LEU A 192 20.78 -12.38 -24.78
C LEU A 192 19.37 -12.95 -24.59
N LEU A 193 18.36 -12.09 -24.55
CA LEU A 193 16.97 -12.48 -24.66
C LEU A 193 16.37 -11.60 -25.75
N ALA A 194 15.66 -12.21 -26.69
CA ALA A 194 14.71 -11.51 -27.53
C ALA A 194 13.60 -10.98 -26.60
N GLY A 195 13.89 -9.87 -25.89
CA GLY A 195 12.87 -9.06 -25.26
C GLY A 195 11.87 -8.65 -26.34
N PRO A 196 10.62 -8.33 -25.96
CA PRO A 196 9.70 -7.76 -26.92
C PRO A 196 10.38 -6.52 -27.55
N SER A 197 10.28 -6.36 -28.87
CA SER A 197 10.88 -5.26 -29.63
C SER A 197 10.50 -3.87 -29.10
N SER A 198 9.49 -3.79 -28.23
CA SER A 198 9.12 -2.61 -27.45
C SER A 198 10.19 -2.14 -26.45
N TRP A 199 11.24 -2.91 -26.17
CA TRP A 199 12.32 -2.51 -25.26
C TRP A 199 13.51 -1.85 -25.96
N ASP A 200 13.56 -1.89 -27.29
CA ASP A 200 14.62 -1.25 -28.06
C ASP A 200 14.56 0.27 -27.87
N GLY A 201 15.62 0.83 -27.27
CA GLY A 201 15.72 2.27 -27.00
C GLY A 201 15.10 2.74 -25.68
N CYS A 202 14.56 1.84 -24.86
CA CYS A 202 14.17 2.19 -23.48
C CYS A 202 15.40 2.55 -22.65
N SER A 203 15.31 3.65 -21.90
CA SER A 203 16.31 4.02 -20.90
C SER A 203 16.10 3.21 -19.62
N GLN A 204 17.20 2.85 -18.94
CA GLN A 204 17.10 2.35 -17.57
C GLN A 204 16.48 3.45 -16.68
N PRO A 205 15.65 3.08 -15.69
CA PRO A 205 15.16 4.07 -14.72
C PRO A 205 16.33 4.65 -13.94
N ASP A 206 16.23 5.94 -13.58
CA ASP A 206 17.23 6.61 -12.74
C ASP A 206 17.40 5.91 -11.38
N TRP A 207 16.31 5.30 -10.87
CA TRP A 207 16.32 4.44 -9.69
C TRP A 207 15.69 3.07 -9.96
N ASN A 208 16.50 2.04 -9.77
CA ASN A 208 16.10 0.65 -9.97
C ASN A 208 15.50 0.02 -8.71
N LEU A 209 14.18 -0.17 -8.73
CA LEU A 209 13.39 -0.79 -7.67
C LEU A 209 13.28 -2.32 -7.81
N ALA A 210 14.04 -2.96 -8.71
CA ALA A 210 14.06 -4.41 -8.86
C ALA A 210 14.57 -5.15 -7.61
N GLY A 211 15.33 -4.45 -6.75
CA GLY A 211 15.87 -4.96 -5.49
C GLY A 211 14.84 -5.14 -4.37
N LEU A 212 13.63 -4.59 -4.50
CA LEU A 212 12.56 -4.77 -3.50
C LEU A 212 12.14 -6.25 -3.36
N TYR A 213 11.38 -6.56 -2.31
CA TYR A 213 10.82 -7.91 -2.12
C TYR A 213 9.85 -8.25 -3.26
N GLU A 214 9.68 -9.55 -3.56
CA GLU A 214 8.86 -9.99 -4.70
C GLU A 214 7.39 -9.53 -4.59
N ASP A 215 6.83 -9.56 -3.38
CA ASP A 215 5.47 -9.12 -3.07
C ASP A 215 5.27 -7.60 -3.28
N GLU A 216 6.34 -6.83 -3.15
CA GLU A 216 6.38 -5.38 -3.37
C GLU A 216 6.58 -5.05 -4.86
N ARG A 217 7.64 -5.61 -5.49
CA ARG A 217 8.07 -5.22 -6.84
C ARG A 217 7.16 -5.72 -7.96
N LYS A 218 6.34 -6.75 -7.72
CA LYS A 218 5.46 -7.34 -8.76
C LYS A 218 4.44 -6.36 -9.33
N PHE A 219 4.11 -5.31 -8.58
CA PHE A 219 3.18 -4.26 -8.99
C PHE A 219 3.87 -3.01 -9.56
N ILE A 220 5.19 -3.04 -9.71
CA ILE A 220 5.96 -1.94 -10.28
C ILE A 220 6.25 -2.21 -11.77
N SER A 221 6.01 -1.23 -12.64
CA SER A 221 6.41 -1.26 -14.05
C SER A 221 7.92 -1.07 -14.22
N PHE A 222 8.45 -1.34 -15.41
CA PHE A 222 9.84 -1.03 -15.74
C PHE A 222 10.13 0.47 -15.72
N GLU A 223 9.25 1.27 -16.34
CA GLU A 223 9.15 2.71 -16.14
C GLU A 223 7.78 2.96 -15.48
N HIS A 224 7.77 3.31 -14.20
CA HIS A 224 6.53 3.43 -13.44
C HIS A 224 6.04 4.88 -13.39
N ALA A 225 6.88 5.76 -12.85
CA ALA A 225 6.56 7.17 -12.68
C ALA A 225 7.84 8.00 -12.75
N ARG A 226 7.68 9.27 -13.08
CA ARG A 226 8.73 10.28 -13.01
C ARG A 226 8.35 11.32 -11.95
N ILE A 227 9.30 11.70 -11.11
CA ILE A 227 9.14 12.80 -10.15
C ILE A 227 10.13 13.92 -10.47
N GLY A 228 9.69 15.16 -10.57
CA GLY A 228 10.58 16.30 -10.89
C GLY A 228 9.93 17.63 -10.56
N MET A 229 10.69 18.71 -10.72
CA MET A 229 10.13 20.06 -10.60
C MET A 229 9.62 20.55 -11.96
N ALA A 230 8.40 21.07 -11.97
CA ALA A 230 7.82 21.80 -13.09
C ALA A 230 7.04 22.99 -12.53
N ASP A 231 7.22 24.17 -13.13
CA ASP A 231 6.60 25.42 -12.69
C ASP A 231 6.83 25.71 -11.19
N ASP A 232 8.07 25.52 -10.72
CA ASP A 232 8.49 25.66 -9.32
C ASP A 232 7.73 24.78 -8.32
N GLN A 233 7.10 23.69 -8.78
CA GLN A 233 6.42 22.70 -7.95
C GLN A 233 6.92 21.29 -8.23
N TRP A 234 7.03 20.47 -7.19
CA TRP A 234 7.23 19.04 -7.37
C TRP A 234 5.99 18.41 -7.98
N GLN A 235 6.20 17.56 -8.98
CA GLN A 235 5.14 16.81 -9.64
C GLN A 235 5.54 15.34 -9.78
N VAL A 236 4.57 14.45 -9.65
CA VAL A 236 4.68 13.04 -10.04
C VAL A 236 3.87 12.81 -11.30
N SER A 237 4.48 12.17 -12.29
CA SER A 237 3.87 11.83 -13.59
C SER A 237 3.89 10.31 -13.78
N PRO A 238 2.74 9.63 -13.83
CA PRO A 238 2.67 8.21 -14.20
C PRO A 238 3.19 8.00 -15.64
N LEU A 239 4.01 6.99 -15.86
CA LEU A 239 4.58 6.68 -17.19
C LEU A 239 3.87 5.52 -17.90
N GLY A 240 3.00 4.78 -17.21
CA GLY A 240 2.26 3.67 -17.81
C GLY A 240 0.89 3.43 -17.18
N ALA A 241 -0.10 3.09 -18.01
CA ALA A 241 -1.49 2.93 -17.57
C ALA A 241 -1.78 1.60 -16.82
N ARG A 242 -0.91 0.59 -16.98
CA ARG A 242 -1.15 -0.77 -16.47
C ARG A 242 -0.95 -0.89 -14.96
N ARG A 243 0.03 -0.17 -14.41
CA ARG A 243 0.32 -0.14 -12.98
C ARG A 243 -0.03 1.26 -12.47
N LYS A 244 -0.75 1.29 -11.34
CA LYS A 244 -1.35 2.51 -10.83
C LYS A 244 -0.35 3.24 -9.95
N THR A 245 -0.30 4.55 -10.12
CA THR A 245 0.42 5.49 -9.24
C THR A 245 -0.59 6.18 -8.35
N PHE A 246 -0.23 6.42 -7.10
CA PHE A 246 -1.10 7.08 -6.13
C PHE A 246 -0.38 8.23 -5.44
N VAL A 247 -1.12 9.29 -5.12
CA VAL A 247 -0.69 10.38 -4.22
C VAL A 247 -1.68 10.44 -3.07
N ASN A 248 -1.19 10.32 -1.83
CA ASN A 248 -2.02 10.27 -0.63
C ASN A 248 -3.18 9.27 -0.76
N ARG A 249 -2.84 8.09 -1.32
CA ARG A 249 -3.75 6.96 -1.59
C ARG A 249 -4.82 7.19 -2.66
N LEU A 250 -4.81 8.32 -3.35
CA LEU A 250 -5.69 8.58 -4.49
C LEU A 250 -4.96 8.26 -5.80
N GLU A 251 -5.60 7.53 -6.70
CA GLU A 251 -5.02 7.22 -8.01
C GLU A 251 -4.81 8.52 -8.80
N VAL A 252 -3.63 8.65 -9.39
CA VAL A 252 -3.30 9.72 -10.33
C VAL A 252 -3.06 9.13 -11.71
N ILE A 253 -3.67 9.73 -12.73
CA ILE A 253 -3.56 9.30 -14.12
C ILE A 253 -2.73 10.27 -14.97
N ASP A 254 -2.57 11.51 -14.50
CA ASP A 254 -1.84 12.60 -15.14
C ASP A 254 -0.79 13.18 -14.17
N ALA A 255 0.06 14.07 -14.68
CA ALA A 255 1.01 14.81 -13.85
C ALA A 255 0.27 15.54 -12.71
N THR A 256 0.68 15.26 -11.48
CA THR A 256 0.01 15.75 -10.27
C THR A 256 1.02 16.42 -9.36
N SER A 257 0.73 17.65 -8.94
CA SER A 257 1.55 18.37 -7.95
C SER A 257 1.54 17.66 -6.61
N VAL A 258 2.71 17.62 -5.98
CA VAL A 258 2.95 17.01 -4.66
C VAL A 258 3.73 17.98 -3.79
N SER A 259 3.51 17.88 -2.48
CA SER A 259 4.18 18.68 -1.45
C SER A 259 5.01 17.79 -0.54
N PHE A 260 6.01 18.37 0.14
CA PHE A 260 6.68 17.67 1.24
C PHE A 260 5.66 17.30 2.31
N GLY A 261 5.74 16.05 2.79
CA GLY A 261 4.69 15.43 3.58
C GLY A 261 3.83 14.43 2.80
N ASP A 262 3.77 14.51 1.46
CA ASP A 262 2.91 13.61 0.70
C ASP A 262 3.47 12.18 0.63
N GLU A 263 2.54 11.22 0.59
CA GLU A 263 2.82 9.83 0.25
C GLU A 263 2.65 9.61 -1.26
N ILE A 264 3.64 9.03 -1.91
CA ILE A 264 3.60 8.64 -3.31
C ILE A 264 3.72 7.12 -3.37
N ALA A 265 2.80 6.44 -4.05
CA ALA A 265 2.87 4.99 -4.19
C ALA A 265 2.96 4.54 -5.65
N LEU A 266 3.83 3.56 -5.87
CA LEU A 266 4.04 2.87 -7.15
C LEU A 266 3.48 1.44 -7.00
N GLY A 267 2.25 1.22 -7.43
CA GLY A 267 1.54 -0.02 -7.13
C GLY A 267 1.31 -0.17 -5.62
N SER A 268 1.92 -1.19 -5.01
CA SER A 268 1.81 -1.44 -3.55
C SER A 268 2.89 -0.78 -2.72
N VAL A 269 3.91 -0.18 -3.34
CA VAL A 269 5.09 0.34 -2.66
C VAL A 269 4.92 1.82 -2.41
N ILE A 270 5.09 2.24 -1.17
CA ILE A 270 4.82 3.61 -0.72
C ILE A 270 6.15 4.31 -0.46
N PHE A 271 6.22 5.58 -0.84
CA PHE A 271 7.30 6.49 -0.55
C PHE A 271 6.75 7.72 0.17
N TYR A 272 7.56 8.30 1.05
CA TYR A 272 7.27 9.55 1.74
C TYR A 272 8.18 10.66 1.21
N LEU A 273 7.59 11.73 0.68
CA LEU A 273 8.33 12.87 0.15
C LEU A 273 8.73 13.82 1.28
N HIS A 274 10.04 14.02 1.47
CA HIS A 274 10.60 14.79 2.58
C HIS A 274 11.65 15.79 2.11
N GLU A 275 11.67 16.97 2.72
CA GLU A 275 12.78 17.91 2.67
C GLU A 275 13.38 18.12 4.07
N PRO A 276 14.71 18.06 4.24
CA PRO A 276 15.33 18.30 5.54
C PRO A 276 14.96 19.67 6.11
N GLY A 277 14.56 19.69 7.37
CA GLY A 277 14.10 20.90 8.05
C GLY A 277 12.57 21.08 8.04
N ASP A 278 11.85 20.36 7.19
CA ASP A 278 10.39 20.25 7.27
C ASP A 278 10.00 19.18 8.29
N ASP A 279 9.34 19.61 9.36
CA ASP A 279 8.70 18.70 10.32
C ASP A 279 7.21 18.57 10.03
N VAL A 280 6.90 18.19 8.79
CA VAL A 280 5.54 17.91 8.36
C VAL A 280 5.29 16.42 8.59
N ALA A 281 4.21 16.06 9.28
CA ALA A 281 3.75 14.68 9.33
C ALA A 281 3.08 14.32 8.00
N PRO A 282 3.07 13.05 7.57
CA PRO A 282 2.38 12.70 6.34
C PRO A 282 0.89 13.01 6.48
N GLU A 283 0.37 13.87 5.61
CA GLU A 283 -1.06 14.17 5.61
C GLU A 283 -1.80 13.07 4.83
N ARG A 284 -2.27 12.06 5.55
CA ARG A 284 -3.12 11.03 4.95
C ARG A 284 -4.54 11.56 4.83
N LYS A 285 -5.02 11.67 3.59
CA LYS A 285 -6.45 11.81 3.37
C LYS A 285 -7.16 10.60 3.96
N ALA A 286 -8.26 10.87 4.65
CA ALA A 286 -9.14 9.82 5.13
C ALA A 286 -9.52 8.95 3.94
N LEU A 287 -9.09 7.69 3.96
CA LEU A 287 -9.54 6.74 2.96
C LEU A 287 -11.06 6.60 3.05
N GLU A 288 -11.72 6.89 1.94
CA GLU A 288 -13.07 6.41 1.75
C GLU A 288 -12.99 4.89 1.73
N PRO A 289 -13.77 4.19 2.58
CA PRO A 289 -13.83 2.74 2.49
C PRO A 289 -14.24 2.38 1.06
N PRO A 290 -13.65 1.33 0.47
CA PRO A 290 -14.07 0.88 -0.84
C PRO A 290 -15.58 0.65 -0.80
N ALA A 291 -16.29 1.05 -1.87
CA ALA A 291 -17.68 0.68 -2.03
C ALA A 291 -17.81 -0.82 -1.74
N VAL A 292 -18.88 -1.22 -1.04
CA VAL A 292 -19.12 -2.64 -0.76
C VAL A 292 -19.22 -3.37 -2.09
N ILE A 293 -18.12 -3.97 -2.52
CA ILE A 293 -18.15 -4.92 -3.61
C ILE A 293 -18.75 -6.16 -2.96
N ASP A 294 -20.02 -6.40 -3.26
CA ASP A 294 -20.68 -7.64 -2.89
C ASP A 294 -20.03 -8.78 -3.69
N TRP A 295 -19.02 -9.41 -3.07
CA TRP A 295 -18.32 -10.58 -3.61
C TRP A 295 -19.15 -11.86 -3.45
N GLN A 296 -20.48 -11.78 -3.42
CA GLN A 296 -21.32 -12.95 -3.66
C GLN A 296 -21.10 -13.44 -5.10
N GLU A 297 -20.02 -14.22 -5.29
CA GLU A 297 -19.87 -15.13 -6.42
C GLU A 297 -21.12 -16.03 -6.48
N GLY A 298 -22.09 -15.67 -7.32
CA GLY A 298 -23.29 -16.46 -7.57
C GLY A 298 -24.62 -15.72 -7.50
N SER A 299 -24.65 -14.46 -7.04
CA SER A 299 -25.88 -13.66 -7.13
C SER A 299 -26.02 -13.15 -8.56
N THR A 300 -26.82 -13.86 -9.37
CA THR A 300 -27.26 -13.39 -10.68
C THR A 300 -27.69 -11.94 -10.52
N PRO A 301 -27.20 -10.99 -11.36
CA PRO A 301 -27.72 -9.64 -11.32
C PRO A 301 -29.23 -9.74 -11.43
N ILE A 302 -29.94 -9.22 -10.43
CA ILE A 302 -31.36 -8.95 -10.55
C ILE A 302 -31.44 -7.91 -11.67
N LEU A 303 -31.63 -8.39 -12.89
CA LEU A 303 -32.11 -7.54 -13.97
C LEU A 303 -33.44 -7.01 -13.45
N ASP A 304 -33.47 -5.72 -13.13
CA ASP A 304 -34.72 -4.99 -12.94
C ASP A 304 -35.62 -5.40 -14.10
N GLU A 305 -36.64 -6.20 -13.79
CA GLU A 305 -37.72 -6.47 -14.73
C GLU A 305 -38.25 -5.10 -15.11
N ALA A 306 -38.01 -4.75 -16.38
CA ALA A 306 -38.46 -3.52 -16.99
C ALA A 306 -39.90 -3.29 -16.55
N SER A 307 -40.08 -2.22 -15.78
CA SER A 307 -41.39 -1.75 -15.37
C SER A 307 -42.22 -1.61 -16.63
N GLU A 308 -43.18 -2.52 -16.82
CA GLU A 308 -44.11 -2.44 -17.93
C GLU A 308 -44.78 -1.06 -17.87
N PRO A 309 -44.78 -0.30 -18.98
CA PRO A 309 -45.45 0.98 -18.99
C PRO A 309 -46.95 0.74 -18.75
N SER A 310 -47.43 1.30 -17.64
CA SER A 310 -48.84 1.36 -17.30
C SER A 310 -49.61 2.04 -18.43
N ASP A 311 -50.26 1.24 -19.28
CA ASP A 311 -51.15 1.70 -20.34
C ASP A 311 -52.38 2.35 -19.70
N SER A 312 -52.32 3.68 -19.60
CA SER A 312 -53.41 4.51 -19.13
C SER A 312 -53.98 5.28 -20.31
N GLY A 313 -55.19 4.90 -20.71
CA GLY A 313 -56.16 5.86 -21.21
C GLY A 313 -56.52 5.72 -22.69
N ARG A 314 -57.62 5.01 -22.94
CA ARG A 314 -58.63 5.45 -23.91
C ARG A 314 -60.04 5.27 -23.35
N GLY A 315 -60.52 6.30 -22.66
CA GLY A 315 -61.94 6.55 -22.54
C GLY A 315 -62.48 7.01 -23.90
N ARG A 316 -63.44 6.25 -24.46
CA ARG A 316 -64.37 6.74 -25.48
C ARG A 316 -65.69 7.03 -24.77
N GLY A 317 -65.98 8.32 -24.59
CA GLY A 317 -67.35 8.78 -24.35
C GLY A 317 -68.15 8.70 -25.65
N GLY A 318 -69.39 8.24 -25.53
CA GLY A 318 -70.40 8.32 -26.58
C GLY A 318 -71.35 9.50 -26.35
N GLU A 319 -72.19 9.68 -27.37
CA GLU A 319 -73.43 10.49 -27.47
C GLU A 319 -73.31 12.02 -27.52
#